data_AF-A0A3D3G766-F1
#
_entry.id   AF-A0A3D3G766-F1
#
_cell.length_a   1.000
_cell.length_b   1.000
_cell.length_c   1.000
_cell.angle_alpha   90.00
_cell.angle_beta   90.00
_cell.angle_gamma   90.00
#
_symmetry.space_group_name_H-M   'P 1'
#
loop_
_entity.id
_entity.type
_entity.pdbx_description
1 polymer ?
#
loop_
_entity_poly.entity_id
_entity_poly.type
_entity_poly.pdbx_seq_one_letter_code
_entity_poly.pdbx_strand_id
1 'polypeptide(L)'
;MLEAFYATERGSLEDATINGGFDLHPELVWIDLIAPSQEEQQWVVDAYNQNLPTLKSLEDISSSARFYRDDDGILHISTYFLTKNKNYQVDNETEDGMSRLATVQTVAFILHKNHLFTLRGEKLVAFRAFRARARRNDYEMDYKDPTWILLGLLEAKLDELADILEDIHRDLEKYSTEVLNNHHREQILDLDDMITRLAQQEDTLGKAQLCLIDLRRVLTFLSRPRALSSHIYDADIRELSEDVRSLVEHDAFLFQKVRFLLDTTSGFINTEQSDTIRR
;
A
#
# COMPACT_ATOMS: atom_id res chain seq x y z
N MET A 1 7.85 -11.76 -14.17
CA MET A 1 8.88 -10.71 -14.35
C MET A 1 9.68 -10.61 -13.07
N LEU A 2 10.99 -10.77 -13.17
CA LEU A 2 11.92 -10.71 -12.04
C LEU A 2 12.84 -9.49 -12.21
N GLU A 3 12.89 -8.64 -11.19
CA GLU A 3 13.82 -7.52 -11.07
C GLU A 3 14.79 -7.82 -9.91
N ALA A 4 16.07 -7.47 -10.03
CA ALA A 4 17.07 -7.75 -8.99
C ALA A 4 18.04 -6.59 -8.82
N PHE A 5 18.62 -6.45 -7.63
CA PHE A 5 19.40 -5.27 -7.25
C PHE A 5 20.67 -5.62 -6.48
N TYR A 6 21.75 -4.90 -6.78
CA TYR A 6 22.97 -4.87 -5.98
C TYR A 6 23.01 -3.62 -5.10
N ALA A 7 23.64 -3.73 -3.93
CA ALA A 7 24.05 -2.57 -3.15
C ALA A 7 25.48 -2.17 -3.52
N THR A 8 25.66 -0.92 -3.93
CA THR A 8 26.97 -0.35 -4.26
C THR A 8 27.82 -0.16 -2.99
N GLU A 9 29.12 0.14 -3.15
CA GLU A 9 29.98 0.49 -2.01
C GLU A 9 29.51 1.75 -1.25
N ARG A 10 28.78 2.64 -1.92
CA ARG A 10 28.19 3.85 -1.35
C ARG A 10 26.80 3.61 -0.74
N GLY A 11 26.37 2.36 -0.65
CA GLY A 11 25.09 1.97 -0.07
C GLY A 11 23.88 2.08 -1.01
N SER A 12 23.99 2.76 -2.16
CA SER A 12 22.88 2.90 -3.14
C SER A 12 22.50 1.58 -3.83
N LEU A 13 21.25 1.46 -4.28
CA LEU A 13 20.78 0.31 -5.08
C LEU A 13 20.90 0.54 -6.59
N GLU A 14 21.44 -0.45 -7.30
CA GLU A 14 21.52 -0.50 -8.77
C GLU A 14 20.86 -1.76 -9.32
N ASP A 15 20.18 -1.64 -10.46
CA ASP A 15 19.51 -2.76 -11.11
C ASP A 15 20.52 -3.74 -11.74
N ALA A 16 20.25 -5.02 -11.56
CA ALA A 16 20.88 -6.12 -12.27
C ALA A 16 20.03 -6.52 -13.48
N THR A 17 20.67 -6.80 -14.61
CA THR A 17 19.97 -7.37 -15.77
C THR A 17 19.88 -8.88 -15.60
N ILE A 18 18.66 -9.42 -15.51
CA ILE A 18 18.42 -10.85 -15.34
C ILE A 18 17.84 -11.44 -16.62
N ASN A 19 18.60 -12.32 -17.26
CA ASN A 19 18.18 -13.08 -18.45
C ASN A 19 17.88 -14.55 -18.14
N GLY A 20 18.30 -15.03 -16.98
CA GLY A 20 18.03 -16.38 -16.49
C GLY A 20 18.55 -16.60 -15.07
N GLY A 21 18.32 -17.79 -14.52
CA GLY A 21 18.74 -18.12 -13.15
C GLY A 21 20.26 -18.05 -12.92
N PHE A 22 21.08 -18.09 -13.96
CA PHE A 22 22.54 -17.92 -13.86
C PHE A 22 22.98 -16.49 -13.54
N ASP A 23 22.11 -15.49 -13.73
CA ASP A 23 22.35 -14.09 -13.36
C ASP A 23 21.96 -13.80 -11.89
N LEU A 24 21.40 -14.79 -11.17
CA LEU A 24 21.07 -14.67 -9.75
C LEU A 24 22.30 -14.88 -8.87
N HIS A 25 23.17 -13.88 -8.88
CA HIS A 25 24.43 -13.88 -8.16
C HIS A 25 24.25 -13.74 -6.63
N PRO A 26 25.12 -14.37 -5.81
CA PRO A 26 25.05 -14.28 -4.35
C PRO A 26 25.13 -12.87 -3.77
N GLU A 27 25.74 -11.92 -4.49
CA GLU A 27 25.92 -10.52 -4.07
C GLU A 27 24.66 -9.66 -4.25
N LEU A 28 23.62 -10.15 -4.94
CA LEU A 28 22.34 -9.48 -5.01
C LEU A 28 21.77 -9.33 -3.59
N VAL A 29 21.18 -8.18 -3.28
CA VAL A 29 20.61 -7.91 -1.94
C VAL A 29 19.10 -7.93 -1.94
N TRP A 30 18.48 -7.67 -3.10
CA TRP A 30 17.04 -7.65 -3.26
C TRP A 30 16.62 -8.27 -4.59
N ILE A 31 15.68 -9.21 -4.53
CA ILE A 31 15.07 -9.89 -5.65
C ILE A 31 13.56 -9.65 -5.60
N ASP A 32 13.02 -8.91 -6.57
CA ASP A 32 11.61 -8.51 -6.67
C ASP A 32 10.89 -9.29 -7.77
N LEU A 33 9.98 -10.16 -7.36
CA LEU A 33 9.19 -11.01 -8.24
C LEU A 33 7.79 -10.43 -8.45
N ILE A 34 7.48 -10.12 -9.72
CA ILE A 34 6.28 -9.40 -10.14
C ILE A 34 5.53 -10.29 -11.11
N ALA A 35 4.38 -10.82 -10.67
CA ALA A 35 3.65 -11.88 -11.36
C ALA A 35 4.62 -12.93 -11.97
N PRO A 36 5.49 -13.55 -11.14
CA PRO A 36 6.52 -14.42 -11.68
C PRO A 36 5.92 -15.69 -12.29
N SER A 37 6.54 -16.14 -13.38
CA SER A 37 6.32 -17.47 -13.91
C SER A 37 6.84 -18.55 -12.96
N GLN A 38 6.43 -19.81 -13.16
CA GLN A 38 6.98 -20.94 -12.41
C GLN A 38 8.49 -21.09 -12.64
N GLU A 39 8.96 -20.78 -13.85
CA GLU A 39 10.39 -20.82 -14.19
C GLU A 39 11.19 -19.79 -13.39
N GLU A 40 10.72 -18.53 -13.32
CA GLU A 40 11.36 -17.49 -12.51
C GLU A 40 11.38 -17.83 -11.01
N GLN A 41 10.33 -18.49 -10.50
CA GLN A 41 10.32 -18.97 -9.11
C GLN A 41 11.34 -20.10 -8.91
N GLN A 42 11.46 -21.02 -9.87
CA GLN A 42 12.44 -22.10 -9.80
C GLN A 42 13.87 -21.56 -9.81
N TRP A 43 14.16 -20.50 -10.56
CA TRP A 43 15.47 -19.85 -10.53
C TRP A 43 15.86 -19.39 -9.11
N VAL A 44 14.91 -18.85 -8.35
CA VAL A 44 15.16 -18.43 -6.95
C VAL A 44 15.42 -19.63 -6.05
N VAL A 45 14.68 -20.72 -6.23
CA VAL A 45 14.90 -21.97 -5.49
C VAL A 45 16.30 -22.52 -5.78
N ASP A 46 16.69 -22.60 -7.04
CA ASP A 46 17.98 -23.15 -7.44
C ASP A 46 19.16 -22.28 -6.99
N ALA A 47 19.03 -20.95 -7.07
CA ALA A 47 20.10 -20.01 -6.74
C ALA A 47 20.29 -19.80 -5.22
N TYR A 48 19.19 -19.74 -4.46
CA TYR A 48 19.22 -19.32 -3.06
C TYR A 48 18.70 -20.37 -2.08
N ASN A 49 18.25 -21.54 -2.57
CA ASN A 49 17.56 -22.55 -1.78
C ASN A 49 16.37 -21.96 -1.00
N GLN A 50 15.66 -21.02 -1.64
CA GLN A 50 14.53 -20.32 -1.04
C GLN A 50 13.23 -20.67 -1.78
N ASN A 51 12.33 -21.36 -1.08
CA ASN A 51 10.97 -21.55 -1.57
C ASN A 51 10.16 -20.27 -1.36
N LEU A 52 9.56 -19.77 -2.43
CA LEU A 52 8.67 -18.62 -2.39
C LEU A 52 7.21 -19.10 -2.31
N PRO A 53 6.33 -18.37 -1.60
CA PRO A 53 4.90 -18.63 -1.68
C PRO A 53 4.39 -18.41 -3.10
N THR A 54 3.20 -18.93 -3.40
CA THR A 54 2.47 -18.57 -4.62
C THR A 54 1.61 -17.34 -4.38
N LEU A 55 1.28 -16.57 -5.42
CA LEU A 55 0.34 -15.45 -5.29
C LEU A 55 -1.00 -15.89 -4.69
N LYS A 56 -1.48 -17.08 -5.06
CA LYS A 56 -2.72 -17.66 -4.51
C LYS A 56 -2.62 -17.94 -3.02
N SER A 57 -1.49 -18.45 -2.53
CA SER A 57 -1.30 -18.67 -1.08
C SER A 57 -1.23 -17.39 -0.27
N LEU A 58 -1.03 -16.21 -0.90
CA LEU A 58 -1.07 -14.93 -0.19
C LEU A 58 -2.50 -14.44 0.11
N GLU A 59 -3.52 -15.10 -0.44
CA GLU A 59 -4.93 -14.81 -0.15
C GLU A 59 -5.37 -15.35 1.22
N ASP A 60 -4.58 -16.23 1.84
CA ASP A 60 -4.88 -16.80 3.16
C ASP A 60 -4.78 -15.74 4.27
N ILE A 61 -5.95 -15.38 4.83
CA ILE A 61 -6.10 -14.32 5.84
C ILE A 61 -5.66 -14.70 7.26
N SER A 62 -5.18 -15.93 7.48
CA SER A 62 -4.91 -16.43 8.83
C SER A 62 -3.70 -15.72 9.48
N SER A 63 -3.88 -15.21 10.71
CA SER A 63 -2.86 -14.37 11.37
C SER A 63 -1.52 -15.06 11.62
N SER A 64 -1.50 -16.38 11.81
CA SER A 64 -0.28 -17.17 11.99
C SER A 64 0.52 -17.36 10.69
N ALA A 65 -0.11 -17.13 9.53
CA ALA A 65 0.53 -17.28 8.22
C ALA A 65 1.05 -15.96 7.64
N ARG A 66 0.74 -14.81 8.26
CA ARG A 66 1.07 -13.50 7.67
C ARG A 66 2.37 -12.89 8.14
N PHE A 67 2.80 -13.08 9.39
CA PHE A 67 4.11 -12.60 9.82
C PHE A 67 4.69 -13.51 10.90
N TYR A 68 5.78 -14.18 10.55
CA TYR A 68 6.42 -15.16 11.42
C TYR A 68 7.89 -15.32 11.05
N ARG A 69 8.63 -15.96 11.95
CA ARG A 69 9.97 -16.46 11.69
C ARG A 69 9.88 -17.98 11.73
N ASP A 70 10.35 -18.66 10.69
CA ASP A 70 10.35 -20.13 10.67
C ASP A 70 11.51 -20.71 11.49
N ASP A 71 11.57 -22.04 11.54
CA ASP A 71 12.58 -22.79 12.29
C ASP A 71 14.00 -22.56 11.74
N ASP A 72 14.13 -22.20 10.45
CA ASP A 72 15.39 -21.81 9.81
C ASP A 72 15.78 -20.35 10.07
N GLY A 73 14.92 -19.61 10.77
CA GLY A 73 15.13 -18.20 11.08
C GLY A 73 14.86 -17.28 9.90
N ILE A 74 14.12 -17.71 8.88
CA ILE A 74 13.71 -16.85 7.78
C ILE A 74 12.52 -16.02 8.24
N LEU A 75 12.58 -14.72 8.01
CA LEU A 75 11.49 -13.81 8.34
C LEU A 75 10.53 -13.74 7.14
N HIS A 76 9.27 -14.10 7.37
CA HIS A 76 8.19 -14.02 6.39
C HIS A 76 7.20 -12.94 6.81
N ILE A 77 6.85 -12.03 5.91
CA ILE A 77 5.84 -10.99 6.11
C ILE A 77 4.98 -10.90 4.85
N SER A 78 3.68 -11.13 4.99
CA SER A 78 2.67 -10.92 3.96
C SER A 78 1.77 -9.78 4.41
N THR A 79 1.84 -8.63 3.75
CA THR A 79 1.13 -7.41 4.15
C THR A 79 0.36 -6.78 3.00
N TYR A 80 -0.73 -6.09 3.30
CA TYR A 80 -1.57 -5.45 2.30
C TYR A 80 -0.96 -4.16 1.76
N PHE A 81 -1.03 -3.96 0.45
CA PHE A 81 -0.73 -2.71 -0.24
C PHE A 81 -2.00 -2.20 -0.90
N LEU A 82 -2.29 -0.92 -0.69
CA LEU A 82 -3.38 -0.22 -1.36
C LEU A 82 -2.82 0.47 -2.60
N THR A 83 -3.49 0.31 -3.73
CA THR A 83 -3.17 1.04 -4.96
C THR A 83 -4.40 1.74 -5.46
N LYS A 84 -4.26 3.04 -5.74
CA LYS A 84 -5.29 3.83 -6.40
C LYS A 84 -4.98 3.88 -7.90
N ASN A 85 -5.70 3.09 -8.69
CA ASN A 85 -5.53 3.12 -10.14
C ASN A 85 -6.06 4.44 -10.69
N LYS A 86 -5.15 5.37 -10.99
CA LYS A 86 -5.50 6.65 -11.64
C LYS A 86 -5.84 6.47 -13.14
N ASN A 87 -5.44 5.35 -13.76
CA ASN A 87 -5.42 5.16 -15.21
C ASN A 87 -6.08 3.85 -15.70
N TYR A 88 -7.24 3.44 -15.19
CA TYR A 88 -8.07 2.51 -15.96
C TYR A 88 -8.75 3.26 -17.11
N GLN A 89 -7.96 3.76 -18.07
CA GLN A 89 -8.48 4.14 -19.38
C GLN A 89 -8.78 2.84 -20.12
N VAL A 90 -10.02 2.37 -20.00
CA VAL A 90 -10.57 1.50 -21.03
C VAL A 90 -10.82 2.43 -22.21
N ASP A 91 -10.10 2.21 -23.31
CA ASP A 91 -10.38 2.85 -24.59
C ASP A 91 -11.89 2.75 -24.87
N ASN A 92 -12.56 3.91 -24.93
CA ASN A 92 -13.96 4.15 -25.35
C ASN A 92 -15.05 4.42 -24.31
N GLU A 93 -14.78 4.97 -23.13
CA GLU A 93 -15.85 5.62 -22.35
C GLU A 93 -15.45 7.03 -21.86
N THR A 94 -16.38 7.96 -22.09
CA THR A 94 -16.37 9.39 -21.76
C THR A 94 -15.76 9.72 -20.39
N GLU A 95 -15.04 10.85 -20.32
CA GLU A 95 -14.30 11.40 -19.16
C GLU A 95 -15.10 11.60 -17.85
N ASP A 96 -16.36 11.18 -17.75
CA ASP A 96 -17.27 11.54 -16.65
C ASP A 96 -17.71 10.35 -15.77
N GLY A 97 -17.08 9.17 -15.90
CA GLY A 97 -17.48 7.95 -15.19
C GLY A 97 -16.32 7.09 -14.66
N MET A 98 -15.13 7.66 -14.50
CA MET A 98 -13.96 6.88 -14.07
C MET A 98 -14.08 6.42 -12.62
N SER A 99 -14.50 5.17 -12.43
CA SER A 99 -14.42 4.49 -11.14
C SER A 99 -12.96 4.45 -10.68
N ARG A 100 -12.63 5.30 -9.70
CA ARG A 100 -11.34 5.31 -8.99
C ARG A 100 -11.28 4.06 -8.12
N LEU A 101 -11.15 2.89 -8.74
CA LEU A 101 -11.09 1.65 -8.00
C LEU A 101 -9.77 1.57 -7.26
N ALA A 102 -9.84 1.75 -5.95
CA ALA A 102 -8.76 1.42 -5.05
C ALA A 102 -8.75 -0.11 -4.88
N THR A 103 -7.61 -0.73 -5.15
CA THR A 103 -7.42 -2.18 -5.03
C THR A 103 -6.44 -2.48 -3.92
N VAL A 104 -6.75 -3.53 -3.14
CA VAL A 104 -5.85 -4.06 -2.11
C VAL A 104 -5.23 -5.34 -2.66
N GLN A 105 -3.92 -5.46 -2.56
CA GLN A 105 -3.20 -6.70 -2.87
C GLN A 105 -2.24 -7.07 -1.75
N THR A 106 -1.99 -8.37 -1.56
CA THR A 106 -0.98 -8.84 -0.60
C THR A 106 0.39 -8.89 -1.28
N VAL A 107 1.39 -8.36 -0.59
CA VAL A 107 2.80 -8.48 -0.96
C VAL A 107 3.50 -9.33 0.08
N ALA A 108 4.27 -10.34 -0.36
CA ALA A 108 5.13 -11.12 0.52
C ALA A 108 6.56 -10.56 0.51
N PHE A 109 7.15 -10.52 1.68
CA PHE A 109 8.54 -10.21 1.96
C PHE A 109 9.13 -11.42 2.67
N ILE A 110 10.24 -11.92 2.14
CA ILE A 110 10.99 -13.02 2.71
C ILE A 110 12.41 -12.52 2.91
N LEU A 111 12.82 -12.35 4.17
CA LEU A 111 14.15 -11.89 4.54
C LEU A 111 14.95 -13.10 5.02
N HIS A 112 15.94 -13.50 4.23
CA HIS A 112 16.78 -14.67 4.49
C HIS A 112 18.25 -14.26 4.32
N LYS A 113 19.01 -14.29 5.42
CA LYS A 113 20.43 -13.89 5.45
C LYS A 113 20.61 -12.46 4.92
N ASN A 114 21.28 -12.31 3.78
CA ASN A 114 21.62 -11.03 3.16
C ASN A 114 20.72 -10.72 1.95
N HIS A 115 19.61 -11.45 1.81
CA HIS A 115 18.69 -11.33 0.69
C HIS A 115 17.30 -10.95 1.20
N LEU A 116 16.72 -9.92 0.59
CA LEU A 116 15.29 -9.67 0.61
C LEU A 116 14.67 -10.22 -0.67
N PHE A 117 13.66 -11.06 -0.55
CA PHE A 117 12.79 -11.45 -1.66
C PHE A 117 11.44 -10.77 -1.48
N THR A 118 10.92 -10.16 -2.55
CA THR A 118 9.55 -9.66 -2.58
C THR A 118 8.74 -10.37 -3.66
N LEU A 119 7.48 -10.69 -3.36
CA LEU A 119 6.55 -11.31 -4.29
C LEU A 119 5.24 -10.52 -4.33
N ARG A 120 4.83 -10.09 -5.53
CA ARG A 120 3.62 -9.30 -5.74
C ARG A 120 2.96 -9.57 -7.08
N GLY A 121 1.65 -9.32 -7.15
CA GLY A 121 0.86 -9.52 -8.36
C GLY A 121 1.09 -8.43 -9.41
N GLU A 122 1.21 -7.18 -8.98
CA GLU A 122 1.29 -6.04 -9.90
C GLU A 122 2.39 -5.04 -9.51
N LYS A 123 2.66 -4.07 -10.39
CA LYS A 123 3.52 -2.92 -10.12
C LYS A 123 2.87 -1.97 -9.12
N LEU A 124 3.62 -1.63 -8.07
CA LEU A 124 3.16 -0.76 -6.98
C LEU A 124 3.88 0.59 -7.00
N VAL A 125 3.15 1.66 -6.65
CA VAL A 125 3.70 3.02 -6.62
C VAL A 125 4.74 3.15 -5.52
N ALA A 126 4.47 2.63 -4.31
CA ALA A 126 5.43 2.55 -3.21
C ALA A 126 6.77 1.92 -3.62
N PHE A 127 6.75 0.80 -4.34
CA PHE A 127 7.97 0.13 -4.82
C PHE A 127 8.78 1.00 -5.80
N ARG A 128 8.09 1.72 -6.69
CA ARG A 128 8.74 2.65 -7.62
C ARG A 128 9.33 3.85 -6.88
N ALA A 129 8.60 4.41 -5.92
CA ALA A 129 9.04 5.54 -5.11
C ALA A 129 10.28 5.18 -4.29
N PHE A 130 10.24 4.03 -3.59
CA PHE A 130 11.37 3.50 -2.84
C PHE A 130 12.60 3.29 -3.74
N ARG A 131 12.47 2.64 -4.91
CA ARG A 131 13.60 2.45 -5.84
C ARG A 131 14.26 3.75 -6.26
N ALA A 132 13.46 4.77 -6.58
CA ALA A 132 13.99 6.07 -6.96
C ALA A 132 14.76 6.74 -5.80
N ARG A 133 14.29 6.58 -4.56
CA ARG A 133 14.96 7.07 -3.33
C ARG A 133 16.24 6.28 -3.05
N ALA A 134 16.18 4.95 -3.08
CA ALA A 134 17.31 4.07 -2.78
C ALA A 134 18.46 4.17 -3.80
N ARG A 135 18.16 4.51 -5.06
CA ARG A 135 19.19 4.79 -6.07
C ARG A 135 19.96 6.07 -5.77
N ARG A 136 19.29 7.13 -5.30
CA ARG A 136 19.95 8.38 -4.89
C ARG A 136 20.69 8.23 -3.57
N ASN A 137 20.10 7.47 -2.65
CA ASN A 137 20.59 7.23 -1.29
C ASN A 137 20.93 8.52 -0.53
N ASP A 138 20.02 9.49 -0.56
CA ASP A 138 20.20 10.82 0.03
C ASP A 138 20.46 10.79 1.56
N TYR A 139 20.15 9.68 2.22
CA TYR A 139 20.27 9.46 3.67
C TYR A 139 21.45 8.57 4.08
N GLU A 140 22.37 8.26 3.15
CA GLU A 140 23.56 7.43 3.39
C GLU A 140 23.25 6.06 4.04
N MET A 141 22.13 5.45 3.65
CA MET A 141 21.71 4.15 4.16
C MET A 141 22.58 3.02 3.59
N ASP A 142 22.91 2.01 4.39
CA ASP A 142 23.65 0.83 3.92
C ASP A 142 22.70 -0.29 3.47
N TYR A 143 22.25 -0.22 2.21
CA TYR A 143 21.38 -1.26 1.64
C TYR A 143 22.09 -2.61 1.39
N LYS A 144 23.35 -2.79 1.81
CA LYS A 144 23.94 -4.13 1.95
C LYS A 144 23.24 -4.93 3.05
N ASP A 145 22.66 -4.25 4.04
CA ASP A 145 21.71 -4.88 4.94
C ASP A 145 20.30 -4.82 4.32
N PRO A 146 19.75 -5.97 3.87
CA PRO A 146 18.41 -6.03 3.26
C PRO A 146 17.27 -5.61 4.21
N THR A 147 17.52 -5.54 5.52
CA THR A 147 16.54 -5.05 6.49
C THR A 147 16.18 -3.59 6.22
N TRP A 148 17.14 -2.77 5.80
CA TRP A 148 16.88 -1.37 5.43
C TRP A 148 16.03 -1.25 4.16
N ILE A 149 16.12 -2.23 3.26
CA ILE A 149 15.27 -2.31 2.07
C ILE A 149 13.83 -2.64 2.49
N LEU A 150 13.65 -3.61 3.39
CA LEU A 150 12.34 -3.95 3.95
C LEU A 150 11.69 -2.74 4.63
N LEU A 151 12.41 -2.07 5.54
CA LEU A 151 11.88 -0.91 6.27
C LEU A 151 11.55 0.25 5.33
N GLY A 152 12.42 0.55 4.35
CA GLY A 152 12.16 1.61 3.37
C GLY A 152 10.98 1.32 2.43
N LEU A 153 10.67 0.05 2.15
CA LEU A 153 9.47 -0.34 1.43
C LEU A 153 8.19 -0.22 2.29
N LEU A 154 8.28 -0.50 3.60
CA LEU A 154 7.18 -0.27 4.54
C LEU A 154 6.92 1.22 4.77
N GLU A 155 7.96 2.05 4.79
CA GLU A 155 7.87 3.51 4.81
C GLU A 155 7.21 4.02 3.52
N ALA A 156 7.68 3.59 2.34
CA ALA A 156 7.07 3.99 1.07
C ALA A 156 5.59 3.56 0.95
N LYS A 157 5.21 2.44 1.58
CA LYS A 157 3.81 2.03 1.72
C LYS A 157 3.03 3.03 2.58
N LEU A 158 3.60 3.50 3.67
CA LEU A 158 2.98 4.48 4.56
C LEU A 158 2.80 5.84 3.86
N ASP A 159 3.82 6.28 3.12
CA ASP A 159 3.79 7.48 2.27
C ASP A 159 2.60 7.41 1.28
N GLU A 160 2.44 6.28 0.58
CA GLU A 160 1.34 6.08 -0.37
C GLU A 160 -0.04 6.11 0.32
N LEU A 161 -0.15 5.58 1.55
CA LEU A 161 -1.38 5.65 2.33
C LEU A 161 -1.70 7.08 2.76
N ALA A 162 -0.70 7.86 3.19
CA ALA A 162 -0.86 9.26 3.54
C ALA A 162 -1.36 10.09 2.35
N ASP A 163 -0.77 9.91 1.17
CA ASP A 163 -1.20 10.56 -0.07
C ASP A 163 -2.66 10.24 -0.41
N ILE A 164 -3.08 8.98 -0.24
CA ILE A 164 -4.46 8.55 -0.47
C ILE A 164 -5.43 9.23 0.51
N LEU A 165 -5.08 9.29 1.80
CA LEU A 165 -5.92 9.96 2.80
C LEU A 165 -6.00 11.48 2.55
N GLU A 166 -4.92 12.12 2.10
CA GLU A 166 -4.92 13.54 1.73
C GLU A 166 -5.84 13.80 0.52
N ASP A 167 -5.76 12.96 -0.51
CA ASP A 167 -6.65 13.02 -1.67
C ASP A 167 -8.13 12.91 -1.26
N ILE A 168 -8.45 11.96 -0.38
CA ILE A 168 -9.82 11.77 0.14
C ILE A 168 -10.27 13.01 0.91
N HIS A 169 -9.42 13.52 1.80
CA HIS A 169 -9.72 14.74 2.56
C HIS A 169 -10.05 15.91 1.62
N ARG A 170 -9.23 16.12 0.58
CA ARG A 170 -9.43 17.16 -0.43
C ARG A 170 -10.76 17.02 -1.16
N ASP A 171 -11.15 15.80 -1.52
CA ASP A 171 -12.43 15.54 -2.19
C ASP A 171 -13.61 15.74 -1.23
N LEU A 172 -13.50 15.33 0.04
CA LEU A 172 -14.54 15.57 1.05
C LEU A 172 -14.73 17.06 1.38
N GLU A 173 -13.70 17.90 1.31
CA GLU A 173 -13.87 19.35 1.42
C GLU A 173 -14.69 19.94 0.25
N LYS A 174 -14.45 19.46 -0.97
CA LYS A 174 -15.25 19.85 -2.14
C LYS A 174 -16.71 19.43 -1.96
N TYR A 175 -16.95 18.17 -1.61
CA TYR A 175 -18.30 17.63 -1.40
C TYR A 175 -19.04 18.35 -0.28
N SER A 176 -18.35 18.69 0.82
CA SER A 176 -18.92 19.51 1.89
C SER A 176 -19.39 20.87 1.39
N THR A 177 -18.60 21.52 0.55
CA THR A 177 -18.95 22.82 -0.05
C THR A 177 -20.14 22.70 -1.01
N GLU A 178 -20.22 21.60 -1.76
CA GLU A 178 -21.32 21.33 -2.69
C GLU A 178 -22.64 21.07 -1.98
N VAL A 179 -22.64 20.18 -0.99
CA VAL A 179 -23.83 19.80 -0.22
C VAL A 179 -24.38 20.98 0.58
N LEU A 180 -23.52 21.73 1.27
CA LEU A 180 -23.98 22.81 2.16
C LEU A 180 -24.43 24.07 1.41
N ASN A 181 -23.92 24.32 0.19
CA ASN A 181 -24.29 25.49 -0.62
C ASN A 181 -25.41 25.21 -1.64
N ASN A 182 -26.07 24.06 -1.56
CA ASN A 182 -27.07 23.63 -2.55
C ASN A 182 -28.23 24.66 -2.74
N HIS A 183 -28.62 25.38 -1.68
CA HIS A 183 -29.74 26.34 -1.73
C HIS A 183 -29.49 27.62 -2.55
N HIS A 184 -28.25 27.94 -2.92
CA HIS A 184 -27.89 29.19 -3.61
C HIS A 184 -27.49 28.99 -5.08
N ARG A 185 -27.71 27.80 -5.65
CA ARG A 185 -27.25 27.46 -7.01
C ARG A 185 -28.35 27.63 -8.06
N GLU A 186 -27.95 28.07 -9.25
CA GLU A 186 -28.80 28.07 -10.46
C GLU A 186 -28.99 26.65 -11.04
N GLN A 187 -28.11 25.71 -10.68
CA GLN A 187 -28.17 24.29 -11.07
C GLN A 187 -28.51 23.41 -9.86
N ILE A 188 -29.44 22.47 -10.07
CA ILE A 188 -29.84 21.45 -9.09
C ILE A 188 -28.66 20.49 -8.93
N LEU A 189 -28.16 20.34 -7.70
CA LEU A 189 -27.15 19.32 -7.38
C LEU A 189 -27.79 17.92 -7.52
N ASP A 190 -27.12 17.04 -8.25
CA ASP A 190 -27.49 15.62 -8.27
C ASP A 190 -27.06 14.96 -6.94
N LEU A 191 -28.00 14.86 -6.02
CA LEU A 191 -27.77 14.31 -4.68
C LEU A 191 -27.54 12.78 -4.72
N ASP A 192 -28.01 12.08 -5.75
CA ASP A 192 -27.79 10.64 -5.92
C ASP A 192 -26.34 10.35 -6.38
N ASP A 193 -25.82 11.18 -7.30
CA ASP A 193 -24.40 11.17 -7.66
C ASP A 193 -23.51 11.52 -6.45
N MET A 194 -23.90 12.50 -5.63
CA MET A 194 -23.17 12.83 -4.40
C MET A 194 -23.09 11.65 -3.43
N ILE A 195 -24.18 10.91 -3.22
CA ILE A 195 -24.17 9.68 -2.40
C ILE A 195 -23.19 8.66 -2.97
N THR A 196 -23.20 8.46 -4.29
CA THR A 196 -22.30 7.52 -4.97
C THR A 196 -20.83 7.90 -4.76
N ARG A 197 -20.49 9.18 -4.92
CA ARG A 197 -19.13 9.69 -4.68
C ARG A 197 -18.69 9.53 -3.23
N LEU A 198 -19.58 9.81 -2.28
CA LEU A 198 -19.30 9.61 -0.85
C LEU A 198 -19.09 8.14 -0.50
N ALA A 199 -19.90 7.23 -1.06
CA ALA A 199 -19.73 5.79 -0.89
C ALA A 199 -18.38 5.29 -1.44
N GLN A 200 -17.91 5.85 -2.55
CA GLN A 200 -16.56 5.54 -3.08
C GLN A 200 -15.44 6.02 -2.15
N GLN A 201 -15.60 7.19 -1.50
CA GLN A 201 -14.63 7.65 -0.49
C GLN A 201 -14.62 6.72 0.73
N GLU A 202 -15.81 6.29 1.19
CA GLU A 202 -15.96 5.35 2.29
C GLU A 202 -15.25 4.01 2.02
N ASP A 203 -15.47 3.42 0.85
CA ASP A 203 -14.80 2.17 0.44
C ASP A 203 -13.26 2.33 0.40
N THR A 204 -12.77 3.46 -0.13
CA THR A 204 -11.33 3.74 -0.18
C THR A 204 -10.74 3.92 1.23
N LEU A 205 -11.45 4.62 2.13
CA LEU A 205 -11.06 4.73 3.54
C LEU A 205 -11.02 3.37 4.22
N GLY A 206 -12.03 2.51 4.00
CA GLY A 206 -12.05 1.15 4.56
C GLY A 206 -10.84 0.32 4.15
N LYS A 207 -10.44 0.43 2.89
CA LYS A 207 -9.23 -0.23 2.37
C LYS A 207 -7.94 0.38 2.92
N ALA A 208 -7.88 1.70 3.11
CA ALA A 208 -6.73 2.38 3.73
C ALA A 208 -6.59 1.95 5.20
N GLN A 209 -7.69 1.95 5.96
CA GLN A 209 -7.76 1.47 7.34
C GLN A 209 -7.29 0.02 7.46
N LEU A 210 -7.74 -0.86 6.56
CA LEU A 210 -7.29 -2.25 6.51
C LEU A 210 -5.76 -2.34 6.37
N CYS A 211 -5.17 -1.54 5.48
CA CYS A 211 -3.72 -1.53 5.25
C CYS A 211 -2.93 -0.93 6.43
N LEU A 212 -3.45 0.12 7.07
CA LEU A 212 -2.84 0.76 8.24
C LEU A 212 -2.85 -0.16 9.46
N ILE A 213 -3.97 -0.83 9.75
CA ILE A 213 -4.08 -1.78 10.85
C ILE A 213 -3.13 -2.97 10.62
N ASP A 214 -3.05 -3.46 9.39
CA ASP A 214 -2.12 -4.53 9.01
C ASP A 214 -0.66 -4.10 9.18
N LEU A 215 -0.30 -2.89 8.72
CA LEU A 215 1.04 -2.34 8.90
C LEU A 215 1.40 -2.16 10.38
N ARG A 216 0.48 -1.66 11.21
CA ARG A 216 0.67 -1.56 12.67
C ARG A 216 1.02 -2.90 13.29
N ARG A 217 0.35 -3.99 12.85
CA ARG A 217 0.63 -5.35 13.34
C ARG A 217 2.01 -5.84 12.89
N VAL A 218 2.41 -5.55 11.64
CA VAL A 218 3.76 -5.83 11.13
C VAL A 218 4.81 -5.12 11.97
N LEU A 219 4.68 -3.81 12.20
CA LEU A 219 5.65 -3.04 12.99
C LEU A 219 5.71 -3.51 14.46
N THR A 220 4.56 -3.85 15.05
CA THR A 220 4.50 -4.45 16.40
C THR A 220 5.21 -5.81 16.47
N PHE A 221 5.18 -6.58 15.37
CA PHE A 221 5.92 -7.83 15.28
C PHE A 221 7.42 -7.57 15.13
N LEU A 222 7.81 -6.63 14.27
CA LEU A 222 9.21 -6.25 14.03
C LEU A 222 9.88 -5.61 15.25
N SER A 223 9.11 -4.91 16.10
CA SER A 223 9.62 -4.31 17.34
C SER A 223 9.96 -5.33 18.43
N ARG A 224 9.72 -6.64 18.20
CA ARG A 224 10.07 -7.68 19.16
C ARG A 224 11.59 -7.94 19.12
N PRO A 225 12.27 -8.13 20.26
CA PRO A 225 13.74 -8.25 20.30
C PRO A 225 14.37 -9.34 19.41
N ARG A 226 13.60 -10.35 18.98
CA ARG A 226 14.07 -11.47 18.15
C ARG A 226 13.61 -11.41 16.69
N ALA A 227 12.90 -10.36 16.28
CA ALA A 227 12.37 -10.28 14.91
C ALA A 227 13.48 -9.97 13.90
N LEU A 228 14.30 -8.94 14.17
CA LEU A 228 15.36 -8.44 13.27
C LEU A 228 16.79 -8.66 13.77
N SER A 229 16.97 -9.38 14.87
CA SER A 229 18.27 -9.74 15.47
C SER A 229 19.20 -8.59 15.90
N SER A 230 18.84 -7.32 15.67
CA SER A 230 19.60 -6.13 16.02
C SER A 230 18.68 -5.00 16.48
N HIS A 231 19.17 -4.16 17.40
CA HIS A 231 18.47 -2.99 17.94
C HIS A 231 18.66 -1.71 17.12
N ILE A 232 19.50 -1.75 16.07
CA ILE A 232 19.77 -0.56 15.25
C ILE A 232 18.51 -0.04 14.54
N TYR A 233 17.52 -0.90 14.32
CA TYR A 233 16.24 -0.61 13.66
C TYR A 233 15.17 -0.06 14.61
N ASP A 234 15.40 -0.11 15.93
CA ASP A 234 14.36 0.17 16.93
C ASP A 234 13.86 1.63 16.85
N ALA A 235 14.70 2.55 16.38
CA ALA A 235 14.33 3.95 16.19
C ALA A 235 13.36 4.11 15.02
N ASP A 236 13.73 3.60 13.83
CA ASP A 236 12.92 3.68 12.62
C ASP A 236 11.58 2.95 12.75
N ILE A 237 11.57 1.77 13.39
CA ILE A 237 10.33 1.04 13.66
C ILE A 237 9.40 1.85 14.57
N ARG A 238 9.96 2.56 15.56
CA ARG A 238 9.18 3.40 16.47
C ARG A 238 8.62 4.60 15.74
N GLU A 239 9.43 5.29 14.95
CA GLU A 239 8.99 6.42 14.13
C GLU A 239 7.84 6.02 13.19
N LEU A 240 8.03 4.96 12.40
CA LEU A 240 6.98 4.42 11.54
C LEU A 240 5.72 4.00 12.32
N SER A 241 5.87 3.49 13.54
CA SER A 241 4.72 3.11 14.37
C SER A 241 3.91 4.32 14.86
N GLU A 242 4.60 5.42 15.18
CA GLU A 242 3.97 6.69 15.56
C GLU A 242 3.25 7.33 14.37
N ASP A 243 3.85 7.30 13.18
CA ASP A 243 3.23 7.81 11.95
C ASP A 243 2.00 6.99 11.56
N VAL A 244 2.08 5.65 11.64
CA VAL A 244 0.91 4.77 11.46
C VAL A 244 -0.19 5.12 12.47
N ARG A 245 0.14 5.43 13.73
CA ARG A 245 -0.86 5.86 14.72
C ARG A 245 -1.54 7.16 14.29
N SER A 246 -0.76 8.14 13.85
CA SER A 246 -1.29 9.41 13.36
C SER A 246 -2.22 9.24 12.16
N LEU A 247 -1.85 8.41 11.17
CA LEU A 247 -2.71 8.16 10.01
C LEU A 247 -3.98 7.38 10.34
N VAL A 248 -3.94 6.47 11.33
CA VAL A 248 -5.16 5.79 11.82
C VAL A 248 -6.13 6.77 12.47
N GLU A 249 -5.61 7.74 13.22
CA GLU A 249 -6.44 8.81 13.81
C GLU A 249 -7.04 9.73 12.72
N HIS A 250 -6.26 10.06 11.69
CA HIS A 250 -6.72 10.85 10.55
C HIS A 250 -7.78 10.11 9.72
N ASP A 251 -7.58 8.83 9.43
CA ASP A 251 -8.56 7.96 8.76
C ASP A 251 -9.89 7.93 9.52
N ALA A 252 -9.86 7.76 10.86
CA ALA A 252 -11.07 7.79 11.68
C ALA A 252 -11.80 9.13 11.63
N PHE A 253 -11.08 10.25 11.58
CA PHE A 253 -11.65 11.58 11.37
C PHE A 253 -12.35 11.69 10.00
N LEU A 254 -11.72 11.19 8.93
CA LEU A 254 -12.31 11.22 7.59
C LEU A 254 -13.59 10.37 7.50
N PHE A 255 -13.64 9.21 8.17
CA PHE A 255 -14.86 8.42 8.28
C PHE A 255 -16.03 9.18 8.92
N GLN A 256 -15.76 9.93 9.99
CA GLN A 256 -16.78 10.78 10.63
C GLN A 256 -17.28 11.86 9.67
N LYS A 257 -16.38 12.45 8.87
CA LYS A 257 -16.74 13.46 7.87
C LYS A 257 -17.59 12.87 6.75
N VAL A 258 -17.23 11.70 6.21
CA VAL A 258 -18.04 10.98 5.21
C VAL A 258 -19.45 10.73 5.73
N ARG A 259 -19.57 10.20 6.96
CA ARG A 259 -20.86 9.93 7.59
C ARG A 259 -21.70 11.19 7.74
N PHE A 260 -21.11 12.28 8.21
CA PHE A 260 -21.79 13.56 8.33
C PHE A 260 -22.33 14.03 6.97
N LEU A 261 -21.54 13.92 5.89
CA LEU A 261 -21.95 14.32 4.55
C LEU A 261 -23.05 13.41 3.98
N LEU A 262 -22.99 12.10 4.21
CA LEU A 262 -24.04 11.15 3.82
C LEU A 262 -25.37 11.46 4.53
N ASP A 263 -25.33 11.67 5.85
CA ASP A 263 -26.51 12.01 6.66
C ASP A 263 -27.12 13.35 6.19
N THR A 264 -26.27 14.35 5.93
CA THR A 264 -26.70 15.67 5.45
C THR A 264 -27.34 15.59 4.06
N THR A 265 -26.68 14.89 3.12
CA THR A 265 -27.17 14.70 1.75
C THR A 265 -28.52 14.00 1.75
N SER A 266 -28.67 12.93 2.55
CA SER A 266 -29.95 12.21 2.73
C SER A 266 -31.04 13.10 3.32
N GLY A 267 -30.68 13.98 4.27
CA GLY A 267 -31.59 14.98 4.84
C GLY A 267 -32.15 15.96 3.81
N PHE A 268 -31.31 16.42 2.87
CA PHE A 268 -31.75 17.29 1.77
C PHE A 268 -32.66 16.56 0.79
N ILE A 269 -32.35 15.32 0.39
CA ILE A 269 -33.21 14.51 -0.48
C ILE A 269 -34.62 14.38 0.12
N ASN A 270 -34.72 14.05 1.41
CA ASN A 270 -36.01 13.92 2.10
C ASN A 270 -36.80 15.24 2.14
N THR A 271 -36.10 16.38 2.23
CA THR A 271 -36.72 17.71 2.23
C THR A 271 -37.26 18.06 0.84
N GLU A 272 -36.49 17.83 -0.22
CA GLU A 272 -36.94 18.07 -1.61
C GLU A 272 -38.13 17.19 -2.00
N GLN A 273 -38.14 15.92 -1.56
CA GLN A 273 -39.29 15.02 -1.76
C GLN A 273 -40.53 15.53 -1.02
N SER A 274 -40.38 15.99 0.23
CA SER A 274 -41.49 16.53 1.03
C SER A 274 -42.09 17.80 0.43
N ASP A 275 -41.26 18.70 -0.11
CA ASP A 275 -41.70 19.93 -0.77
C ASP A 275 -42.38 19.64 -2.12
N THR A 276 -41.93 18.61 -2.83
CA THR A 276 -42.56 18.14 -4.08
C THR A 276 -43.95 17.55 -3.82
N ILE A 277 -44.14 16.80 -2.73
CA ILE A 277 -45.45 16.23 -2.35
C ILE A 277 -46.45 17.30 -1.90
N ARG A 278 -45.97 18.45 -1.39
CA ARG A 278 -46.81 19.56 -0.92
C ARG A 278 -47.24 20.54 -2.01
N ARG A 279 -46.65 20.48 -3.22
CA ARG A 279 -47.02 21.29 -4.40
C ARG A 279 -48.07 20.58 -5.25
#